data_AF-A0A2W5UXA3-F1
#
_entry.id   AF-A0A2W5UXA3-F1
#
_cell.length_a   1.000
_cell.length_b   1.000
_cell.length_c   1.000
_cell.angle_alpha   90.00
_cell.angle_beta   90.00
_cell.angle_gamma   90.00
#
_symmetry.space_group_name_H-M   'P 1'
#
loop_
_entity.id
_entity.type
_entity.pdbx_description
1 polymer ?
#
loop_
_entity_poly.entity_id
_entity_poly.type
_entity_poly.pdbx_seq_one_letter_code
_entity_poly.pdbx_strand_id
1 'polypeptide(L)' 'MLRAVNASEVQQLATRVVDGSVFLTPSDAEKLLTDEACAIGADVVLISSESYGVPFVGSQAVGTLFKRLATDRT' A
#
# COMPACT_ATOMS: atom_id res chain seq x y z
N MET A 1 -10.36 9.23 -13.56
CA MET A 1 -11.14 7.97 -13.61
C MET A 1 -10.37 6.91 -12.83
N LEU A 2 -10.82 6.55 -11.63
CA LEU A 2 -10.19 5.50 -10.83
C LEU A 2 -10.68 4.15 -11.37
N ARG A 3 -9.79 3.31 -11.90
CA ARG A 3 -10.15 1.97 -12.37
C ARG A 3 -10.20 1.03 -11.17
N ALA A 4 -11.36 0.43 -10.92
CA ALA A 4 -11.46 -0.68 -9.99
C ALA A 4 -10.61 -1.85 -10.50
N VAL A 5 -9.79 -2.43 -9.63
CA VAL A 5 -8.94 -3.58 -9.93
C VAL A 5 -9.71 -4.83 -9.53
N ASN A 6 -9.95 -5.78 -10.45
CA ASN A 6 -10.61 -7.03 -10.09
C ASN A 6 -9.65 -7.93 -9.31
N ALA A 7 -10.13 -8.59 -8.26
CA ALA A 7 -9.33 -9.50 -7.44
C ALA A 7 -8.69 -10.66 -8.25
N SER A 8 -9.32 -11.06 -9.35
CA SER A 8 -8.79 -12.10 -10.26
C SER A 8 -7.63 -11.64 -11.15
N GLU A 9 -7.40 -10.32 -11.26
CA GLU A 9 -6.36 -9.71 -12.10
C GLU A 9 -5.11 -9.32 -11.29
N VAL A 10 -5.11 -9.59 -9.99
CA VAL A 10 -4.01 -9.27 -9.09
C VAL A 10 -3.65 -10.42 -8.18
N GLN A 11 -2.37 -10.53 -7.87
CA GLN A 11 -1.85 -11.41 -6.84
C GLN A 11 -1.35 -10.57 -5.67
N GLN A 12 -1.87 -10.82 -4.47
CA GLN A 12 -1.32 -10.23 -3.26
C GLN A 12 0.10 -10.76 -3.03
N LEU A 13 1.07 -9.85 -2.92
CA LEU A 13 2.46 -10.19 -2.62
C LEU A 13 2.76 -10.07 -1.12
N ALA A 14 2.30 -8.98 -0.50
CA ALA A 14 2.58 -8.70 0.91
C ALA A 14 1.55 -7.74 1.51
N THR A 15 1.43 -7.77 2.84
CA THR A 15 0.80 -6.70 3.61
C THR A 15 1.88 -6.06 4.48
N ARG A 16 1.93 -4.73 4.48
CA ARG A 16 2.93 -3.92 5.17
C ARG A 16 2.25 -2.95 6.11
N VAL A 17 2.89 -2.78 7.26
CA VAL A 17 2.53 -1.80 8.27
C VAL A 17 3.68 -0.83 8.37
N VAL A 18 3.37 0.45 8.18
CA VAL A 18 4.31 1.55 8.36
C VAL A 18 3.87 2.31 9.60
N ASP A 19 4.70 2.32 10.63
CA ASP A 19 4.50 3.11 11.84
C ASP A 19 5.57 4.20 11.97
N GLY A 20 5.19 5.33 12.55
CA GLY A 20 6.09 6.46 12.76
C GLY A 20 5.96 6.99 14.19
N SER A 21 7.05 6.94 14.95
CA SER A 21 7.13 7.46 16.32
C SER A 21 7.05 8.99 16.40
N VAL A 22 7.29 9.70 15.30
CA VAL A 22 7.25 11.16 15.19
C VAL A 22 6.50 11.53 13.92
N PHE A 23 5.18 11.75 14.05
CA PHE A 23 4.29 12.27 12.99
C PHE A 23 4.57 11.74 11.57
N LEU A 24 4.18 10.49 11.28
CA LEU A 24 4.03 10.03 9.89
C LEU A 24 2.95 10.90 9.21
N THR A 25 3.23 11.46 8.03
CA THR A 25 2.22 12.12 7.20
C THR A 25 1.66 11.16 6.14
N PRO A 26 0.49 11.45 5.53
CA PRO A 26 -0.04 10.63 4.43
C PRO A 26 0.95 10.48 3.27
N SER A 27 1.66 11.55 2.92
CA SER A 27 2.66 11.52 1.85
C SER A 27 3.86 10.63 2.18
N ASP A 28 4.28 10.60 3.44
CA ASP A 28 5.36 9.72 3.89
C ASP A 28 4.93 8.25 3.85
N ALA A 29 3.71 7.96 4.30
CA ALA A 29 3.13 6.62 4.27
C ALA A 29 3.00 6.09 2.83
N GLU A 30 2.47 6.91 1.91
CA GLU A 30 2.37 6.55 0.50
C GLU A 30 3.76 6.28 -0.09
N LYS A 31 4.74 7.15 0.18
CA LYS A 31 6.10 6.98 -0.29
C LYS A 31 6.72 5.67 0.21
N LEU A 32 6.64 5.40 1.52
CA LEU A 32 7.25 4.20 2.11
C LEU A 32 6.61 2.91 1.59
N LEU A 33 5.28 2.86 1.50
CA LEU A 33 4.58 1.71 0.93
C LEU A 33 4.87 1.53 -0.56
N THR A 34 5.08 2.62 -1.31
CA THR A 34 5.43 2.58 -2.73
C THR A 34 6.87 2.11 -2.95
N ASP A 35 7.82 2.57 -2.12
CA ASP A 35 9.21 2.10 -2.13
C ASP A 35 9.27 0.58 -1.88
N GLU A 36 8.51 0.10 -0.88
CA GLU A 36 8.39 -1.32 -0.59
C GLU A 36 7.73 -2.11 -1.72
N ALA A 37 6.66 -1.58 -2.32
CA ALA A 37 6.04 -2.17 -3.49
C ALA A 37 7.03 -2.33 -4.64
N CYS A 38 7.81 -1.29 -4.91
CA CYS A 38 8.84 -1.32 -5.95
C CYS A 38 9.90 -2.39 -5.65
N ALA A 39 10.36 -2.48 -4.41
CA ALA A 39 11.38 -3.45 -3.99
C ALA A 39 10.96 -4.91 -4.18
N ILE A 40 9.66 -5.22 -4.07
CA ILE A 40 9.13 -6.58 -4.23
C ILE A 40 8.48 -6.84 -5.60
N GLY A 41 8.48 -5.83 -6.49
CA GLY A 41 7.85 -5.93 -7.80
C GLY A 41 6.32 -5.97 -7.77
N ALA A 42 5.69 -5.28 -6.81
CA ALA A 42 4.27 -5.00 -6.82
C ALA A 42 3.95 -3.84 -7.78
N ASP A 43 2.81 -3.92 -8.45
CA ASP A 43 2.31 -2.91 -9.40
C ASP A 43 1.25 -2.00 -8.78
N VAL A 44 0.62 -2.45 -7.70
CA VAL A 44 -0.51 -1.75 -7.06
C VAL A 44 -0.34 -1.78 -5.55
N VAL A 45 -0.54 -0.61 -4.92
CA VAL A 45 -0.60 -0.46 -3.46
C VAL A 45 -2.04 -0.10 -3.09
N LEU A 46 -2.63 -0.85 -2.16
CA LEU A 46 -3.92 -0.54 -1.55
C LEU A 46 -3.73 -0.22 -0.07
N ILE A 47 -3.87 1.04 0.29
CA ILE A 47 -3.91 1.45 1.70
C ILE A 47 -5.27 1.03 2.26
N SER A 48 -5.26 0.09 3.21
CA SER A 48 -6.47 -0.51 3.79
C SER A 48 -6.87 0.17 5.10
N SER A 49 -5.91 0.78 5.79
CA SER A 49 -6.14 1.54 7.02
C SER A 49 -5.04 2.58 7.18
N GLU A 50 -5.40 3.77 7.65
CA GLU A 50 -4.45 4.82 7.97
C GLU A 50 -4.94 5.64 9.16
N SER A 51 -4.01 6.06 10.01
CA SER A 51 -4.24 6.85 11.20
C SER A 51 -3.02 7.75 11.41
N TYR A 52 -3.23 9.07 11.43
CA TYR A 52 -2.13 10.03 11.57
C TYR A 52 -2.41 11.00 12.70
N GLY A 53 -1.35 11.37 13.43
CA GLY A 53 -1.43 12.44 14.43
C GLY A 53 -2.35 12.12 15.60
N VAL A 54 -2.61 10.85 15.90
CA VAL A 54 -3.43 10.43 17.04
C VAL A 54 -2.56 10.53 18.31
N PRO A 55 -2.89 11.41 19.27
CA PRO A 55 -2.10 11.54 20.50
C PRO A 55 -2.01 10.19 21.23
N PHE A 56 -0.83 9.84 21.74
CA PHE A 56 -0.51 8.59 22.46
C PHE A 56 -0.58 7.28 21.65
N VAL A 57 -1.24 7.28 20.48
CA VAL A 57 -1.33 6.11 19.58
C VAL A 57 -0.31 6.20 18.44
N GLY A 58 0.14 7.40 18.09
CA GLY A 58 1.13 7.64 17.04
C GLY A 58 0.49 7.72 15.66
N SER A 59 1.30 7.49 14.62
CA SER A 59 0.81 7.37 13.25
C SER A 59 1.11 5.98 12.68
N GLN A 60 0.15 5.41 11.96
CA GLN A 60 0.24 4.11 11.33
C GLN A 60 -0.51 4.09 9.99
N ALA A 61 0.05 3.41 9.00
CA ALA A 61 -0.64 3.04 7.76
C ALA A 61 -0.43 1.55 7.45
N VAL A 62 -1.49 0.89 6.99
CA VAL A 62 -1.49 -0.51 6.59
C VAL A 62 -1.78 -0.58 5.09
N GLY A 63 -0.81 -1.06 4.32
CA GLY A 63 -0.89 -1.21 2.87
C GLY A 63 -0.80 -2.67 2.45
N THR A 64 -1.66 -3.10 1.53
CA THR A 64 -1.53 -4.39 0.85
C THR A 64 -0.98 -4.16 -0.56
N LEU A 65 0.08 -4.91 -0.89
CA LEU A 65 0.86 -4.76 -2.11
C LEU A 65 0.50 -5.90 -3.06
N PHE A 66 0.16 -5.56 -4.29
CA PHE A 66 -0.32 -6.49 -5.30
C PHE A 66 0.51 -6.42 -6.57
N LYS A 67 0.76 -7.57 -7.19
CA LYS A 67 1.25 -7.68 -8.56
C LYS A 67 0.09 -7.80 -9.51
N ARG A 68 0.11 -7.10 -10.64
CA ARG A 68 -0.87 -7.31 -11.70
C ARG A 68 -0.51 -8.59 -12.43
N LEU A 69 -1.46 -9.52 -12.49
CA LEU A 69 -1.32 -10.69 -13.35
C LEU A 69 -1.54 -10.21 -14.78
N ALA A 70 -0.61 -10.50 -15.67
CA ALA A 70 -0.82 -10.26 -17.08
C ALA A 70 -2.04 -11.09 -17.51
N THR A 71 -3.18 -10.44 -17.72
CA THR A 71 -4.25 -11.02 -18.50
C THR A 71 -3.71 -11.14 -19.91
N ASP A 72 -3.23 -12.33 -20.26
CA ASP A 72 -2.81 -12.68 -21.60
C ASP A 72 -3.97 -12.33 -22.55
N ARG A 73 -3.83 -11.22 -23.26
CA ARG A 73 -4.74 -10.83 -24.34
C ARG A 73 -4.26 -11.55 -25.59
N THR A 74 -4.52 -12.85 -25.67
CA THR A 74 -4.66 -13.56 -26.95
C THR A 74 -6.03 -13.31 -27.54
#